data_AF-A0A418MS47-F1
#
_entry.id   AF-A0A418MS47-F1
#
_cell.length_a   1.000
_cell.length_b   1.000
_cell.length_c   1.000
_cell.angle_alpha   90.00
_cell.angle_beta   90.00
_cell.angle_gamma   90.00
#
_symmetry.space_group_name_H-M   'P 1'
#
loop_
_entity.id
_entity.type
_entity.pdbx_description
1 polymer ?
#
loop_
_entity_poly.entity_id
_entity_poly.type
_entity_poly.pdbx_seq_one_letter_code
_entity_poly.pdbx_strand_id
1 'polypeptide(L)'
;MGHDRQSHPVQDGTRTASRRLARTRRRRRYAMEAVAAFAGLLVLVGYVNLWSEPVPEEPADTDGLPAVVGRPSLPSPLPTAPAVPGLQPRERSPSPSPSPSPRTGSPAAPGVPTTLTVSRSDIPDIVDLTELGRRDWVHWGLGDAGTTVRKRDGSAEIRDLGGKGERGGWDGNQELFRWRDGVPAESADDTPDGVYTCGTGNGFSLAVVADGRPRTATVYLGVWMARGRLDVRLAGGGPGRTVRLEERHTSQSTRVSVRFQAPAGSRLLLSWTVEETFTPHCGNVGLQAVALR
;
A
#
# COMPACT_ATOMS: atom_id res chain seq x y z
N MET A 1 -10.40 -62.03 39.51
CA MET A 1 -10.80 -60.70 40.04
C MET A 1 -9.55 -59.83 40.10
N GLY A 2 -9.62 -58.59 39.64
CA GLY A 2 -8.50 -57.63 39.74
C GLY A 2 -7.80 -57.31 38.43
N HIS A 3 -8.25 -56.26 37.75
CA HIS A 3 -7.42 -55.13 37.33
C HIS A 3 -8.35 -54.09 36.69
N ASP A 4 -8.38 -52.88 37.26
CA ASP A 4 -9.03 -51.74 36.62
C ASP A 4 -8.14 -50.51 36.75
N ARG A 5 -8.03 -49.72 35.67
CA ARG A 5 -7.17 -48.54 35.59
C ARG A 5 -7.99 -47.30 35.92
N GLN A 6 -7.57 -46.51 36.91
CA GLN A 6 -8.06 -45.14 37.05
C GLN A 6 -7.14 -44.15 36.32
N SER A 7 -7.76 -43.25 35.58
CA SER A 7 -7.16 -42.22 34.75
C SER A 7 -7.28 -40.84 35.41
N HIS A 8 -6.26 -39.99 35.25
CA HIS A 8 -6.27 -38.60 35.71
C HIS A 8 -6.86 -37.64 34.66
N PRO A 9 -7.66 -36.64 35.08
CA PRO A 9 -7.86 -35.42 34.32
C PRO A 9 -7.65 -34.16 35.19
N VAL A 10 -6.51 -33.48 35.03
CA VAL A 10 -6.26 -32.15 35.65
C VAL A 10 -5.54 -31.23 34.67
N GLN A 11 -6.24 -30.68 33.67
CA GLN A 11 -5.73 -29.57 32.83
C GLN A 11 -6.79 -28.50 32.41
N ASP A 12 -8.10 -28.72 32.56
CA ASP A 12 -9.11 -27.80 32.00
C ASP A 12 -9.47 -26.56 32.88
N GLY A 13 -9.14 -26.58 34.18
CA GLY A 13 -9.54 -25.51 35.10
C GLY A 13 -8.87 -24.15 34.85
N THR A 14 -7.61 -24.14 34.42
CA THR A 14 -6.76 -22.93 34.40
C THR A 14 -7.01 -22.01 33.20
N ARG A 15 -7.40 -22.56 32.03
CA ARG A 15 -7.78 -21.79 30.83
C ARG A 15 -9.10 -21.03 30.99
N THR A 16 -9.99 -21.49 31.87
CA THR A 16 -11.33 -20.90 32.04
C THR A 16 -11.32 -19.73 33.01
N ALA A 17 -10.47 -19.76 34.04
CA ALA A 17 -10.32 -18.67 35.01
C ALA A 17 -9.63 -17.43 34.40
N SER A 18 -8.55 -17.64 33.65
CA SER A 18 -7.78 -16.58 32.97
C SER A 18 -8.64 -15.76 31.98
N ARG A 19 -9.47 -16.45 31.19
CA ARG A 19 -10.44 -15.80 30.26
C ARG A 19 -11.49 -14.93 30.96
N ARG A 20 -11.87 -15.23 32.21
CA ARG A 20 -12.82 -14.39 32.98
C ARG A 20 -12.16 -13.13 33.55
N LEU A 21 -10.91 -13.22 34.02
CA LEU A 21 -10.16 -12.08 34.56
C LEU A 21 -9.75 -11.06 33.49
N ALA A 22 -9.46 -11.49 32.26
CA ALA A 22 -9.20 -10.57 31.14
C ALA A 22 -10.42 -9.71 30.80
N ARG A 23 -11.63 -10.31 30.77
CA ARG A 23 -12.89 -9.62 30.44
C ARG A 23 -13.29 -8.56 31.47
N THR A 24 -13.02 -8.79 32.76
CA THR A 24 -13.36 -7.82 33.82
C THR A 24 -12.42 -6.63 33.84
N ARG A 25 -11.11 -6.82 33.58
CA ARG A 25 -10.15 -5.71 33.42
C ARG A 25 -10.49 -4.85 32.20
N ARG A 26 -10.83 -5.46 31.05
CA ARG A 26 -11.22 -4.75 29.82
C ARG A 26 -12.45 -3.83 30.02
N ARG A 27 -13.48 -4.31 30.73
CA ARG A 27 -14.69 -3.51 31.03
C ARG A 27 -14.43 -2.27 31.91
N ARG A 28 -13.49 -2.36 32.87
CA ARG A 28 -13.16 -1.22 33.75
C ARG A 28 -12.40 -0.12 33.02
N ARG A 29 -11.56 -0.47 32.04
CA ARG A 29 -10.81 0.50 31.22
C ARG A 29 -11.75 1.35 30.34
N TYR A 30 -12.65 0.71 29.58
CA TYR A 30 -13.64 1.43 28.76
C TYR A 30 -14.58 2.33 29.57
N ALA A 31 -14.92 1.96 30.81
CA ALA A 31 -15.75 2.80 31.67
C ALA A 31 -15.04 4.11 32.08
N MET A 32 -13.72 4.09 32.28
CA MET A 32 -12.94 5.28 32.61
C MET A 32 -12.68 6.16 31.38
N GLU A 33 -12.40 5.54 30.22
CA GLU A 33 -12.22 6.24 28.94
C GLU A 33 -13.51 6.97 28.51
N ALA A 34 -14.70 6.36 28.71
CA ALA A 34 -15.99 7.00 28.45
C ALA A 34 -16.25 8.22 29.35
N VAL A 35 -15.86 8.19 30.63
CA VAL A 35 -16.01 9.33 31.56
C VAL A 35 -15.07 10.48 31.16
N ALA A 36 -13.83 10.17 30.77
CA ALA A 36 -12.88 11.18 30.30
C ALA A 36 -13.34 11.86 29.00
N ALA A 37 -13.85 11.08 28.04
CA ALA A 37 -14.41 11.61 26.79
C ALA A 37 -15.62 12.53 27.04
N PHE A 38 -16.53 12.15 27.96
CA PHE A 38 -17.69 12.96 28.30
C PHE A 38 -17.31 14.29 28.98
N ALA A 39 -16.32 14.27 29.87
CA ALA A 39 -15.79 15.49 30.48
C ALA A 39 -15.15 16.44 29.44
N GLY A 40 -14.36 15.90 28.50
CA GLY A 40 -13.80 16.66 27.39
C GLY A 40 -14.86 17.28 26.47
N LEU A 41 -15.93 16.54 26.16
CA LEU A 41 -17.05 17.03 25.36
C LEU A 41 -17.76 18.23 26.02
N LEU A 42 -17.98 18.18 27.34
CA LEU A 42 -18.62 19.28 28.07
C LEU A 42 -17.76 20.56 28.07
N VAL A 43 -16.44 20.42 28.20
CA VAL A 43 -15.49 21.55 28.10
C VAL A 43 -15.51 22.14 26.69
N LEU A 44 -15.53 21.31 25.64
CA LEU A 44 -15.59 21.76 24.25
C LEU A 44 -16.90 22.49 23.94
N VAL A 45 -18.05 21.98 24.41
CA VAL A 45 -19.36 22.63 24.25
C VAL A 45 -19.39 23.97 24.99
N GLY A 46 -18.81 24.07 26.18
CA GLY A 46 -18.66 25.34 26.90
C GLY A 46 -17.80 26.35 26.13
N TYR A 47 -16.71 25.89 25.53
CA TYR A 47 -15.79 26.75 24.75
C TYR A 47 -16.45 27.29 23.47
N VAL A 48 -17.14 26.45 22.70
CA VAL A 48 -17.78 26.86 21.43
C VAL A 48 -18.89 27.89 21.65
N ASN A 49 -19.71 27.72 22.70
CA ASN A 49 -20.76 28.70 23.04
C ASN A 49 -20.21 30.06 23.52
N LEU A 50 -18.99 30.12 24.06
CA LEU A 50 -18.39 31.37 24.54
C LEU A 50 -17.74 32.20 23.41
N TRP A 51 -17.42 31.58 22.27
CA TRP A 51 -16.73 32.21 21.13
C TRP A 51 -17.64 32.61 19.96
N SER A 52 -18.96 32.47 20.13
CA SER A 52 -19.93 32.70 19.04
C SER A 52 -20.49 34.12 19.10
N GLU A 53 -19.74 35.10 18.59
CA GLU A 53 -20.28 36.45 18.32
C GLU A 53 -21.07 36.48 16.99
N PRO A 54 -22.22 37.18 16.93
CA PRO A 54 -23.03 37.28 15.72
C PRO A 54 -22.47 38.30 14.72
N VAL A 55 -22.09 37.83 13.53
CA VAL A 55 -21.65 38.69 12.41
C VAL A 55 -22.87 39.25 11.65
N PRO A 56 -22.96 40.57 11.36
CA PRO A 56 -24.01 41.13 10.51
C PRO A 56 -23.78 40.86 9.01
N GLU A 57 -24.84 40.56 8.27
CA GLU A 57 -24.90 40.55 6.79
C GLU A 57 -25.04 41.96 6.20
N GLU A 58 -24.37 42.25 5.08
CA GLU A 58 -24.92 43.03 3.94
C GLU A 58 -24.00 42.98 2.67
N PRO A 59 -24.36 43.47 1.46
CA PRO A 59 -24.63 42.55 0.34
C PRO A 59 -23.77 42.78 -0.94
N ALA A 60 -24.25 42.25 -2.07
CA ALA A 60 -23.54 42.04 -3.34
C ALA A 60 -23.24 43.30 -4.19
N ASP A 61 -22.29 43.16 -5.13
CA ASP A 61 -22.26 43.95 -6.37
C ASP A 61 -21.64 43.16 -7.56
N THR A 62 -21.66 43.74 -8.76
CA THR A 62 -21.96 43.02 -10.02
C THR A 62 -21.03 43.37 -11.20
N ASP A 63 -20.93 42.43 -12.17
CA ASP A 63 -20.56 42.59 -13.59
C ASP A 63 -19.18 43.15 -14.06
N GLY A 64 -18.66 42.57 -15.16
CA GLY A 64 -17.51 43.14 -15.90
C GLY A 64 -16.74 42.20 -16.85
N LEU A 65 -17.21 42.04 -18.09
CA LEU A 65 -16.51 41.42 -19.26
C LEU A 65 -16.59 42.41 -20.45
N PRO A 66 -16.00 42.18 -21.66
CA PRO A 66 -14.82 41.39 -22.11
C PRO A 66 -13.90 42.15 -23.12
N ALA A 67 -12.78 41.55 -23.60
CA ALA A 67 -12.13 41.81 -24.90
C ALA A 67 -10.93 40.85 -25.17
N VAL A 68 -10.33 40.67 -26.37
CA VAL A 68 -10.82 40.28 -27.72
C VAL A 68 -9.59 40.17 -28.69
N VAL A 69 -9.55 39.14 -29.59
CA VAL A 69 -8.61 38.98 -30.76
C VAL A 69 -7.10 38.80 -30.41
N GLY A 70 -6.23 38.02 -31.10
CA GLY A 70 -6.25 37.12 -32.27
C GLY A 70 -4.88 36.36 -32.32
N ARG A 71 -4.31 35.82 -33.42
CA ARG A 71 -4.67 35.53 -34.83
C ARG A 71 -3.61 34.52 -35.39
N PRO A 72 -3.92 33.53 -36.26
CA PRO A 72 -3.00 32.41 -36.57
C PRO A 72 -2.04 32.65 -37.77
N SER A 73 -0.95 31.88 -37.84
CA SER A 73 0.07 31.92 -38.92
C SER A 73 0.29 30.55 -39.59
N LEU A 74 0.48 30.56 -40.91
CA LEU A 74 0.44 29.41 -41.85
C LEU A 74 1.81 28.70 -42.06
N PRO A 75 1.83 27.47 -42.61
CA PRO A 75 3.05 26.67 -42.84
C PRO A 75 3.81 27.01 -44.14
N SER A 76 5.08 26.61 -44.19
CA SER A 76 6.02 26.84 -45.31
C SER A 76 5.86 25.85 -46.49
N PRO A 77 6.22 26.25 -47.74
CA PRO A 77 6.13 25.39 -48.92
C PRO A 77 7.43 24.62 -49.27
N LEU A 78 7.29 23.50 -49.99
CA LEU A 78 8.39 22.79 -50.66
C LEU A 78 8.93 23.57 -51.88
N PRO A 79 10.20 23.34 -52.27
CA PRO A 79 10.67 23.50 -53.64
C PRO A 79 10.95 22.15 -54.32
N THR A 80 10.30 21.91 -55.47
CA THR A 80 10.66 20.86 -56.44
C THR A 80 11.77 21.37 -57.35
N ALA A 81 12.74 20.52 -57.72
CA ALA A 81 13.73 20.81 -58.78
C ALA A 81 13.84 19.61 -59.76
N PRO A 82 14.14 19.83 -61.06
CA PRO A 82 13.77 18.90 -62.12
C PRO A 82 14.88 17.93 -62.56
N ALA A 83 14.48 16.97 -63.40
CA ALA A 83 15.35 15.93 -63.97
C ALA A 83 16.31 16.45 -65.06
N VAL A 84 17.45 15.78 -65.20
CA VAL A 84 18.41 15.93 -66.32
C VAL A 84 18.60 14.57 -66.99
N PRO A 85 18.47 14.46 -68.33
CA PRO A 85 18.51 13.17 -69.02
C PRO A 85 19.88 12.83 -69.61
N GLY A 86 20.18 11.54 -69.67
CA GLY A 86 21.12 10.96 -70.64
C GLY A 86 22.58 10.90 -70.20
N LEU A 87 23.06 9.68 -69.95
CA LEU A 87 24.37 9.13 -70.32
C LEU A 87 24.38 7.66 -69.89
N GLN A 88 24.50 6.70 -70.82
CA GLN A 88 24.68 5.28 -70.51
C GLN A 88 26.18 4.91 -70.54
N PRO A 89 26.76 4.43 -69.43
CA PRO A 89 28.01 3.70 -69.45
C PRO A 89 27.76 2.20 -69.30
N ARG A 90 28.15 1.45 -70.33
CA ARG A 90 28.37 -0.01 -70.44
C ARG A 90 28.22 -0.81 -69.13
N GLU A 91 27.29 -1.78 -69.16
CA GLU A 91 27.21 -2.86 -68.17
C GLU A 91 28.56 -3.57 -68.02
N ARG A 92 29.13 -3.51 -66.81
CA ARG A 92 30.06 -4.54 -66.34
C ARG A 92 29.27 -5.48 -65.46
N SER A 93 29.27 -6.76 -65.80
CA SER A 93 28.72 -7.81 -64.94
C SER A 93 29.36 -7.72 -63.55
N PRO A 94 28.58 -7.57 -62.46
CA PRO A 94 29.14 -7.67 -61.13
C PRO A 94 29.62 -9.10 -60.89
N SER A 95 30.87 -9.25 -60.47
CA SER A 95 31.35 -10.51 -59.91
C SER A 95 30.46 -10.92 -58.72
N PRO A 96 30.22 -12.22 -58.48
CA PRO A 96 29.41 -12.65 -57.35
C PRO A 96 30.04 -12.18 -56.03
N SER A 97 29.37 -11.27 -55.34
CA SER A 97 29.70 -10.92 -53.96
C SER A 97 29.66 -12.19 -53.09
N PRO A 98 30.58 -12.37 -52.13
CA PRO A 98 30.48 -13.48 -51.20
C PRO A 98 29.16 -13.37 -50.44
N SER A 99 28.35 -14.43 -50.50
CA SER A 99 27.08 -14.50 -49.75
C SER A 99 27.32 -14.13 -48.29
N PRO A 100 26.55 -13.20 -47.70
CA PRO A 100 26.62 -12.98 -46.27
C PRO A 100 26.21 -14.28 -45.60
N SER A 101 27.17 -14.95 -44.95
CA SER A 101 26.87 -16.10 -44.11
C SER A 101 25.76 -15.68 -43.13
N PRO A 102 24.69 -16.46 -42.97
CA PRO A 102 23.71 -16.15 -41.95
C PRO A 102 24.43 -16.17 -40.62
N ARG A 103 24.58 -15.00 -40.00
CA ARG A 103 24.91 -14.92 -38.58
C ARG A 103 23.75 -15.59 -37.87
N THR A 104 23.94 -16.86 -37.52
CA THR A 104 23.18 -17.53 -36.48
C THR A 104 23.29 -16.65 -35.25
N GLY A 105 22.27 -15.83 -35.03
CA GLY A 105 22.20 -14.98 -33.86
C GLY A 105 22.34 -15.88 -32.64
N SER A 106 23.36 -15.62 -31.82
CA SER A 106 23.51 -16.31 -30.55
C SER A 106 22.16 -16.26 -29.83
N PRO A 107 21.57 -17.39 -29.41
CA PRO A 107 20.27 -17.38 -28.76
C PRO A 107 20.32 -16.38 -27.60
N ALA A 108 19.47 -15.35 -27.66
CA ALA A 108 19.42 -14.35 -26.60
C ALA A 108 19.20 -15.09 -25.28
N ALA A 109 20.13 -14.90 -24.33
CA ALA A 109 20.05 -15.58 -23.05
C ALA A 109 18.66 -15.37 -22.44
N PRO A 110 17.98 -16.44 -21.97
CA PRO A 110 16.60 -16.32 -21.52
C PRO A 110 16.52 -15.28 -20.41
N GLY A 111 15.77 -14.20 -20.68
CA GLY A 111 15.62 -13.10 -19.74
C GLY A 111 14.99 -13.56 -18.43
N VAL A 112 15.25 -12.82 -17.34
CA VAL A 112 14.68 -13.12 -16.02
C VAL A 112 13.16 -13.26 -16.14
N PRO A 113 12.56 -14.38 -15.72
CA PRO A 113 11.14 -14.62 -15.92
C PRO A 113 10.31 -13.64 -15.09
N THR A 114 9.27 -13.11 -15.73
CA THR A 114 8.33 -12.15 -15.13
C THR A 114 7.14 -12.92 -14.57
N THR A 115 7.07 -13.10 -13.25
CA THR A 115 6.00 -13.86 -12.57
C THR A 115 5.32 -13.02 -11.49
N LEU A 116 4.01 -13.23 -11.31
CA LEU A 116 3.23 -12.60 -10.25
C LEU A 116 2.09 -13.51 -9.80
N THR A 117 2.08 -13.87 -8.51
CA THR A 117 1.01 -14.60 -7.84
C THR A 117 0.65 -13.88 -6.55
N VAL A 118 -0.66 -13.71 -6.30
CA VAL A 118 -1.19 -13.02 -5.12
C VAL A 118 -2.15 -13.95 -4.38
N SER A 119 -1.99 -14.06 -3.06
CA SER A 119 -2.94 -14.75 -2.19
C SER A 119 -3.28 -13.91 -0.95
N ARG A 120 -4.51 -14.05 -0.45
CA ARG A 120 -5.00 -13.40 0.78
C ARG A 120 -5.13 -14.45 1.90
N SER A 121 -4.89 -14.04 3.13
CA SER A 121 -5.05 -14.86 4.34
C SER A 121 -5.30 -13.97 5.55
N ASP A 122 -5.77 -14.56 6.64
CA ASP A 122 -5.87 -13.85 7.92
C ASP A 122 -4.47 -13.55 8.49
N ILE A 123 -4.42 -12.57 9.40
CA ILE A 123 -3.21 -12.16 10.10
C ILE A 123 -3.19 -12.90 11.46
N PRO A 124 -2.05 -13.47 11.91
CA PRO A 124 -1.92 -13.98 13.26
C PRO A 124 -1.97 -12.86 14.31
N ASP A 125 -2.46 -13.15 15.53
CA ASP A 125 -2.56 -12.19 16.64
C ASP A 125 -1.29 -11.32 16.85
N ILE A 126 -0.10 -11.91 16.65
CA ILE A 126 1.21 -11.25 16.73
C ILE A 126 2.03 -11.56 15.47
N VAL A 127 2.63 -10.51 14.89
CA VAL A 127 3.47 -10.55 13.69
C VAL A 127 4.88 -10.08 14.01
N ASP A 128 5.85 -10.99 13.90
CA ASP A 128 7.27 -10.67 14.06
C ASP A 128 7.89 -10.23 12.73
N LEU A 129 8.18 -8.93 12.58
CA LEU A 129 8.76 -8.37 11.35
C LEU A 129 10.23 -8.72 11.19
N THR A 130 10.97 -8.92 12.28
CA THR A 130 12.39 -9.35 12.27
C THR A 130 12.51 -10.77 11.70
N GLU A 131 11.63 -11.69 12.11
CA GLU A 131 11.60 -13.07 11.61
C GLU A 131 11.06 -13.18 10.17
N LEU A 132 9.97 -12.48 9.85
CA LEU A 132 9.32 -12.59 8.54
C LEU A 132 10.04 -11.79 7.45
N GLY A 133 10.48 -10.57 7.77
CA GLY A 133 11.17 -9.64 6.89
C GLY A 133 12.67 -9.79 6.97
N ARG A 134 13.21 -11.01 6.74
CA ARG A 134 14.66 -11.25 6.85
C ARG A 134 15.50 -10.45 5.85
N ARG A 135 14.89 -9.97 4.75
CA ARG A 135 15.55 -9.15 3.72
C ARG A 135 15.27 -7.66 3.88
N ASP A 136 14.01 -7.30 4.11
CA ASP A 136 13.56 -5.92 4.33
C ASP A 136 12.21 -5.95 5.06
N TRP A 137 11.91 -4.90 5.82
CA TRP A 137 10.57 -4.65 6.33
C TRP A 137 10.37 -3.16 6.62
N VAL A 138 9.12 -2.71 6.57
CA VAL A 138 8.68 -1.36 6.94
C VAL A 138 7.39 -1.46 7.75
N HIS A 139 7.31 -0.72 8.85
CA HIS A 139 6.12 -0.46 9.66
C HIS A 139 5.82 1.04 9.65
N TRP A 140 4.55 1.41 9.73
CA TRP A 140 4.08 2.79 9.71
C TRP A 140 3.19 3.08 10.90
N GLY A 141 3.22 4.32 11.40
CA GLY A 141 2.26 4.81 12.39
C GLY A 141 2.66 4.62 13.86
N LEU A 142 3.86 4.11 14.17
CA LEU A 142 4.30 3.88 15.55
C LEU A 142 4.24 5.19 16.36
N GLY A 143 3.30 5.25 17.31
CA GLY A 143 3.01 6.42 18.16
C GLY A 143 2.54 7.70 17.45
N ASP A 144 2.81 7.87 16.16
CA ASP A 144 2.44 9.04 15.34
C ASP A 144 2.30 8.65 13.86
N ALA A 145 1.38 9.33 13.14
CA ALA A 145 1.05 9.07 11.74
C ALA A 145 2.23 9.25 10.76
N GLY A 146 3.18 10.14 11.09
CA GLY A 146 4.39 10.39 10.32
C GLY A 146 5.52 9.40 10.59
N THR A 147 5.47 8.65 11.69
CA THR A 147 6.52 7.69 12.04
C THR A 147 6.55 6.54 11.05
N THR A 148 7.74 6.28 10.49
CA THR A 148 8.02 5.11 9.66
C THR A 148 9.25 4.40 10.23
N VAL A 149 9.11 3.14 10.59
CA VAL A 149 10.20 2.29 11.08
C VAL A 149 10.58 1.30 9.99
N ARG A 150 11.88 1.11 9.75
CA ARG A 150 12.41 0.18 8.75
C ARG A 150 13.38 -0.79 9.37
N LYS A 151 13.60 -1.92 8.71
CA LYS A 151 14.69 -2.84 9.04
C LYS A 151 16.06 -2.15 8.99
N ARG A 152 16.83 -2.23 10.08
CA ARG A 152 18.25 -1.89 10.14
C ARG A 152 19.02 -2.80 9.19
N ASP A 153 19.88 -2.21 8.36
CA ASP A 153 20.68 -2.92 7.35
C ASP A 153 19.86 -3.79 6.37
N GLY A 154 18.58 -3.47 6.19
CA GLY A 154 17.71 -4.11 5.19
C GLY A 154 18.06 -3.71 3.74
N SER A 155 17.54 -4.45 2.76
CA SER A 155 17.81 -4.17 1.33
C SER A 155 17.28 -2.82 0.84
N ALA A 156 16.39 -2.17 1.61
CA ALA A 156 15.69 -0.95 1.25
C ALA A 156 14.96 -1.05 -0.10
N GLU A 157 14.49 -2.23 -0.49
CA GLU A 157 13.73 -2.44 -1.71
C GLU A 157 12.27 -2.00 -1.56
N ILE A 158 11.73 -2.05 -0.34
CA ILE A 158 10.39 -1.54 -0.02
C ILE A 158 10.43 -0.02 -0.04
N ARG A 159 9.66 0.59 -0.95
CA ARG A 159 9.50 2.03 -1.10
C ARG A 159 8.06 2.43 -0.84
N ASP A 160 7.88 3.35 0.09
CA ASP A 160 6.65 4.12 0.21
C ASP A 160 6.65 5.19 -0.90
N LEU A 161 5.58 5.25 -1.69
CA LEU A 161 5.38 6.24 -2.75
C LEU A 161 4.32 7.28 -2.36
N GLY A 162 3.92 7.33 -1.08
CA GLY A 162 2.87 8.20 -0.58
C GLY A 162 1.49 7.63 -0.87
N GLY A 163 0.66 8.42 -1.55
CA GLY A 163 -0.76 8.11 -1.73
C GLY A 163 -1.60 9.35 -1.98
N LYS A 164 -2.92 9.19 -1.92
CA LYS A 164 -3.90 10.28 -1.91
C LYS A 164 -4.61 10.31 -0.56
N GLY A 165 -4.97 11.50 -0.11
CA GLY A 165 -5.57 11.73 1.20
C GLY A 165 -4.52 11.93 2.30
N GLU A 166 -4.95 12.56 3.39
CA GLU A 166 -4.14 12.72 4.59
C GLU A 166 -3.99 11.39 5.33
N ARG A 167 -2.83 11.15 5.94
CA ARG A 167 -2.57 9.94 6.75
C ARG A 167 -2.85 10.24 8.22
N GLY A 168 -3.82 9.52 8.79
CA GLY A 168 -4.04 9.45 10.23
C GLY A 168 -3.30 8.26 10.84
N GLY A 169 -2.86 8.39 12.09
CA GLY A 169 -2.31 7.28 12.89
C GLY A 169 -3.41 6.55 13.65
N TRP A 170 -3.26 5.25 13.85
CA TRP A 170 -4.26 4.42 14.54
C TRP A 170 -3.58 3.36 15.41
N ASP A 171 -3.90 3.37 16.71
CA ASP A 171 -3.36 2.52 17.78
C ASP A 171 -4.36 1.41 18.22
N GLY A 172 -5.37 1.14 17.38
CA GLY A 172 -6.50 0.27 17.72
C GLY A 172 -6.66 -0.96 16.82
N ASN A 173 -5.63 -1.38 16.06
CA ASN A 173 -5.73 -2.60 15.24
C ASN A 173 -5.89 -3.84 16.13
N GLN A 174 -6.55 -4.88 15.60
CA GLN A 174 -6.70 -6.16 16.30
C GLN A 174 -5.40 -6.98 16.29
N GLU A 175 -4.57 -6.76 15.27
CA GLU A 175 -3.30 -7.43 15.03
C GLU A 175 -2.15 -6.63 15.63
N LEU A 176 -1.19 -7.32 16.25
CA LEU A 176 -0.03 -6.69 16.87
C LEU A 176 1.24 -6.97 16.06
N PHE A 177 2.10 -5.97 15.91
CA PHE A 177 3.40 -6.07 15.27
C PHE A 177 4.52 -5.93 16.30
N ARG A 178 5.64 -6.60 16.07
CA ARG A 178 6.85 -6.47 16.90
C ARG A 178 8.11 -6.64 16.06
N TRP A 179 9.22 -6.11 16.56
CA TRP A 179 10.54 -6.26 15.96
C TRP A 179 11.67 -6.01 16.97
N ARG A 180 12.89 -6.37 16.58
CA ARG A 180 14.13 -6.21 17.35
C ARG A 180 15.29 -5.59 16.55
N ASP A 181 15.05 -5.27 15.27
CA ASP A 181 16.08 -4.81 14.33
C ASP A 181 15.63 -3.57 13.53
N GLY A 182 15.00 -2.60 14.19
CA GLY A 182 14.45 -1.41 13.55
C GLY A 182 15.35 -0.16 13.56
N VAL A 183 14.96 0.82 12.74
CA VAL A 183 15.39 2.22 12.76
C VAL A 183 14.22 3.14 12.35
N PRO A 184 13.98 4.29 13.01
CA PRO A 184 14.72 4.83 14.15
C PRO A 184 14.42 4.11 15.49
N ALA A 185 13.28 3.42 15.61
CA ALA A 185 12.95 2.63 16.80
C ALA A 185 13.58 1.22 16.70
N GLU A 186 14.60 0.95 17.51
CA GLU A 186 15.35 -0.32 17.49
C GLU A 186 14.47 -1.55 17.72
N SER A 187 13.55 -1.46 18.67
CA SER A 187 12.58 -2.49 18.97
C SER A 187 11.21 -1.88 19.26
N ALA A 188 10.18 -2.65 18.95
CA ALA A 188 8.87 -2.50 19.57
C ALA A 188 8.42 -3.87 20.05
N ASP A 189 7.84 -3.92 21.24
CA ASP A 189 6.97 -5.04 21.65
C ASP A 189 5.65 -4.97 20.87
N ASP A 190 4.70 -5.82 21.26
CA ASP A 190 3.43 -6.02 20.55
C ASP A 190 2.62 -4.69 20.42
N THR A 191 2.78 -3.98 19.30
CA THR A 191 2.12 -2.70 19.01
C THR A 191 0.94 -2.88 18.03
N PRO A 192 -0.23 -2.30 18.31
CA PRO A 192 -1.39 -2.26 17.41
C PRO A 192 -1.28 -1.13 16.36
N ASP A 193 -0.14 -0.44 16.25
CA ASP A 193 -0.06 0.81 15.50
C ASP A 193 -0.08 0.58 13.97
N GLY A 194 -0.68 1.55 13.26
CA GLY A 194 -0.76 1.61 11.80
C GLY A 194 -1.15 3.00 11.30
N VAL A 195 -1.27 3.16 9.99
CA VAL A 195 -1.80 4.39 9.36
C VAL A 195 -3.07 4.11 8.55
N TYR A 196 -3.96 5.10 8.44
CA TYR A 196 -5.16 5.05 7.62
C TYR A 196 -5.34 6.32 6.79
N THR A 197 -6.20 6.25 5.77
CA THR A 197 -6.68 7.44 5.04
C THR A 197 -8.14 7.29 4.60
N CYS A 198 -8.94 8.34 4.84
CA CYS A 198 -10.39 8.33 4.65
C CYS A 198 -10.79 8.69 3.21
N GLY A 199 -11.95 8.19 2.76
CA GLY A 199 -12.68 8.70 1.59
C GLY A 199 -12.33 8.03 0.25
N THR A 200 -13.35 7.86 -0.59
CA THR A 200 -13.25 7.19 -1.89
C THR A 200 -12.15 7.79 -2.78
N GLY A 201 -11.30 6.92 -3.35
CA GLY A 201 -10.18 7.31 -4.21
C GLY A 201 -8.90 7.70 -3.46
N ASN A 202 -8.95 7.89 -2.13
CA ASN A 202 -7.76 8.01 -1.28
C ASN A 202 -7.17 6.63 -0.96
N GLY A 203 -5.91 6.60 -0.54
CA GLY A 203 -5.20 5.35 -0.32
C GLY A 203 -3.69 5.47 -0.37
N PHE A 204 -3.01 4.33 -0.32
CA PHE A 204 -1.56 4.18 -0.27
C PHE A 204 -1.00 3.68 -1.60
N SER A 205 0.22 4.13 -1.94
CA SER A 205 0.98 3.60 -3.07
C SER A 205 2.34 3.12 -2.59
N LEU A 206 2.68 1.86 -2.86
CA LEU A 206 3.93 1.23 -2.46
C LEU A 206 4.63 0.62 -3.68
N ALA A 207 5.94 0.47 -3.60
CA ALA A 207 6.71 -0.31 -4.54
C ALA A 207 7.70 -1.26 -3.84
N VAL A 208 8.02 -2.36 -4.50
CA VAL A 208 9.16 -3.21 -4.14
C VAL A 208 10.08 -3.32 -5.36
N VAL A 209 11.34 -2.91 -5.22
CA VAL A 209 12.35 -3.07 -6.27
C VAL A 209 12.75 -4.54 -6.35
N ALA A 210 12.79 -5.10 -7.56
CA ALA A 210 13.20 -6.48 -7.81
C ALA A 210 14.73 -6.60 -7.96
N ASP A 211 15.30 -7.73 -7.53
CA ASP A 211 16.74 -8.06 -7.65
C ASP A 211 17.03 -9.19 -8.67
N GLY A 212 16.08 -9.51 -9.55
CA GLY A 212 16.21 -10.63 -10.49
C GLY A 212 15.82 -12.00 -9.92
N ARG A 213 15.66 -12.14 -8.59
CA ARG A 213 15.34 -13.42 -7.93
C ARG A 213 13.85 -13.50 -7.56
N PRO A 214 13.32 -14.72 -7.32
CA PRO A 214 12.00 -14.88 -6.71
C PRO A 214 11.95 -14.26 -5.31
N ARG A 215 10.94 -13.43 -5.07
CA ARG A 215 10.71 -12.72 -3.79
C ARG A 215 9.27 -12.90 -3.34
N THR A 216 9.05 -12.83 -2.02
CA THR A 216 7.72 -12.74 -1.43
C THR A 216 7.59 -11.44 -0.63
N ALA A 217 6.81 -10.50 -1.14
CA ALA A 217 6.35 -9.34 -0.36
C ALA A 217 5.06 -9.72 0.38
N THR A 218 5.01 -9.45 1.67
CA THR A 218 3.84 -9.68 2.53
C THR A 218 3.36 -8.33 3.04
N VAL A 219 2.11 -8.00 2.77
CA VAL A 219 1.51 -6.69 3.04
C VAL A 219 0.37 -6.86 4.03
N TYR A 220 0.31 -6.01 5.03
CA TYR A 220 -0.71 -5.99 6.07
C TYR A 220 -1.58 -4.75 5.87
N LEU A 221 -2.85 -4.99 5.58
CA LEU A 221 -3.81 -3.99 5.11
C LEU A 221 -5.12 -4.12 5.90
N GLY A 222 -5.84 -3.02 6.07
CA GLY A 222 -7.18 -3.03 6.65
C GLY A 222 -8.17 -2.11 5.93
N VAL A 223 -9.43 -2.23 6.32
CA VAL A 223 -10.53 -1.30 6.03
C VAL A 223 -11.30 -1.01 7.31
N TRP A 224 -11.92 0.17 7.39
CA TRP A 224 -12.96 0.49 8.35
C TRP A 224 -14.19 1.02 7.62
N MET A 225 -15.34 0.35 7.77
CA MET A 225 -16.61 0.70 7.13
C MET A 225 -16.46 1.10 5.64
N ALA A 226 -15.69 0.33 4.89
CA ALA A 226 -15.32 0.61 3.52
C ALA A 226 -15.04 -0.67 2.71
N ARG A 227 -15.12 -0.55 1.39
CA ARG A 227 -14.50 -1.49 0.45
C ARG A 227 -13.16 -0.91 0.02
N GLY A 228 -12.09 -1.63 0.28
CA GLY A 228 -10.75 -1.34 -0.21
C GLY A 228 -10.40 -2.20 -1.42
N ARG A 229 -9.66 -1.63 -2.38
CA ARG A 229 -9.17 -2.27 -3.59
C ARG A 229 -7.64 -2.20 -3.66
N LEU A 230 -7.01 -3.37 -3.75
CA LEU A 230 -5.55 -3.52 -3.91
C LEU A 230 -5.25 -3.93 -5.35
N ASP A 231 -4.68 -3.03 -6.14
CA ASP A 231 -4.12 -3.36 -7.45
C ASP A 231 -2.62 -3.63 -7.33
N VAL A 232 -2.20 -4.83 -7.74
CA VAL A 232 -0.81 -5.31 -7.73
C VAL A 232 -0.36 -5.55 -9.16
N ARG A 233 0.75 -4.95 -9.59
CA ARG A 233 1.27 -5.06 -10.97
C ARG A 233 2.78 -4.91 -11.03
N LEU A 234 3.41 -5.44 -12.08
CA LEU A 234 4.81 -5.18 -12.39
C LEU A 234 4.94 -3.96 -13.33
N ALA A 235 5.94 -3.12 -13.07
CA ALA A 235 6.29 -1.99 -13.93
C ALA A 235 7.00 -2.48 -15.20
N GLY A 236 6.67 -1.89 -16.35
CA GLY A 236 7.11 -2.37 -17.67
C GLY A 236 6.11 -3.28 -18.39
N GLY A 237 4.96 -3.56 -17.78
CA GLY A 237 3.94 -4.47 -18.31
C GLY A 237 4.07 -5.89 -17.73
N GLY A 238 3.17 -6.77 -18.14
CA GLY A 238 3.06 -8.13 -17.61
C GLY A 238 1.82 -8.34 -16.72
N PRO A 239 1.79 -9.43 -15.93
CA PRO A 239 0.61 -9.79 -15.14
C PRO A 239 0.30 -8.76 -14.05
N GLY A 240 -1.00 -8.50 -13.85
CA GLY A 240 -1.55 -7.75 -12.73
C GLY A 240 -2.63 -8.55 -12.01
N ARG A 241 -2.90 -8.22 -10.75
CA ARG A 241 -3.95 -8.82 -9.92
C ARG A 241 -4.62 -7.76 -9.06
N THR A 242 -5.94 -7.86 -8.91
CA THR A 242 -6.73 -7.02 -8.01
C THR A 242 -7.27 -7.88 -6.86
N VAL A 243 -7.13 -7.41 -5.62
CA VAL A 243 -7.72 -8.01 -4.42
C VAL A 243 -8.67 -6.99 -3.79
N ARG A 244 -9.79 -7.45 -3.22
CA ARG A 244 -10.73 -6.60 -2.49
C ARG A 244 -10.88 -7.05 -1.04
N LEU A 245 -11.15 -6.08 -0.18
CA LEU A 245 -11.52 -6.22 1.23
C LEU A 245 -12.80 -5.41 1.42
N GLU A 246 -13.82 -5.95 2.07
CA GLU A 246 -15.05 -5.24 2.35
C GLU A 246 -15.46 -5.53 3.79
N GLU A 247 -15.68 -4.48 4.57
CA GLU A 247 -16.35 -4.54 5.86
C GLU A 247 -17.28 -3.32 5.97
N ARG A 248 -18.53 -3.54 6.38
CA ARG A 248 -19.61 -2.54 6.37
C ARG A 248 -19.89 -1.93 7.72
N HIS A 249 -19.49 -2.58 8.82
CA HIS A 249 -19.95 -2.25 10.17
C HIS A 249 -18.83 -2.08 11.21
N THR A 250 -17.58 -2.41 10.87
CA THR A 250 -16.43 -2.39 11.78
C THR A 250 -15.10 -2.29 11.00
N SER A 251 -13.97 -2.67 11.60
CA SER A 251 -12.71 -2.98 10.90
C SER A 251 -12.61 -4.43 10.44
N GLN A 252 -11.97 -4.64 9.30
CA GLN A 252 -11.37 -5.92 8.92
C GLN A 252 -9.94 -5.69 8.43
N SER A 253 -8.98 -6.45 8.95
CA SER A 253 -7.60 -6.52 8.45
C SER A 253 -7.36 -7.80 7.64
N THR A 254 -6.34 -7.82 6.80
CA THR A 254 -5.92 -9.02 6.07
C THR A 254 -4.45 -8.97 5.63
N ARG A 255 -3.85 -10.15 5.48
CA ARG A 255 -2.49 -10.32 4.96
C ARG A 255 -2.54 -10.71 3.50
N VAL A 256 -1.92 -9.90 2.64
CA VAL A 256 -1.72 -10.22 1.22
C VAL A 256 -0.27 -10.66 0.99
N SER A 257 -0.10 -11.87 0.46
CA SER A 257 1.20 -12.40 0.06
C SER A 257 1.35 -12.31 -1.46
N VAL A 258 2.34 -11.55 -1.91
CA VAL A 258 2.69 -11.36 -3.32
C VAL A 258 4.01 -12.08 -3.60
N ARG A 259 3.95 -13.19 -4.33
CA ARG A 259 5.14 -13.87 -4.87
C ARG A 259 5.41 -13.31 -6.26
N PHE A 260 6.63 -12.84 -6.49
CA PHE A 260 7.01 -12.24 -7.77
C PHE A 260 8.46 -12.55 -8.14
N GLN A 261 8.74 -12.50 -9.44
CA GLN A 261 10.08 -12.41 -9.99
C GLN A 261 10.03 -11.46 -11.18
N ALA A 262 11.04 -10.59 -11.31
CA ALA A 262 11.19 -9.65 -12.40
C ALA A 262 12.67 -9.28 -12.54
N PRO A 263 13.11 -8.76 -13.70
CA PRO A 263 14.48 -8.25 -13.89
C PRO A 263 14.92 -7.27 -12.79
N ALA A 264 16.22 -7.22 -12.49
CA ALA A 264 16.75 -6.33 -11.48
C ALA A 264 16.46 -4.86 -11.83
N GLY A 265 16.01 -4.07 -10.85
CA GLY A 265 15.60 -2.67 -11.03
C GLY A 265 14.15 -2.46 -11.51
N SER A 266 13.46 -3.51 -11.99
CA SER A 266 12.00 -3.48 -12.17
C SER A 266 11.30 -3.27 -10.83
N ARG A 267 10.06 -2.77 -10.86
CA ARG A 267 9.28 -2.50 -9.64
C ARG A 267 7.99 -3.31 -9.64
N LEU A 268 7.74 -4.04 -8.55
CA LEU A 268 6.39 -4.39 -8.14
C LEU A 268 5.72 -3.11 -7.62
N LEU A 269 4.50 -2.83 -8.06
CA LEU A 269 3.71 -1.66 -7.67
C LEU A 269 2.41 -2.15 -7.02
N LEU A 270 2.07 -1.55 -5.89
CA LEU A 270 0.87 -1.86 -5.11
C LEU A 270 0.12 -0.57 -4.82
N SER A 271 -1.16 -0.52 -5.21
CA SER A 271 -2.05 0.62 -4.95
C SER A 271 -3.21 0.13 -4.09
N TRP A 272 -3.33 0.63 -2.86
CA TRP A 272 -4.36 0.26 -1.89
C TRP A 272 -5.30 1.44 -1.65
N THR A 273 -6.49 1.43 -2.25
CA THR A 273 -7.40 2.59 -2.25
C THR A 273 -8.80 2.25 -1.74
N VAL A 274 -9.48 3.25 -1.17
CA VAL A 274 -10.91 3.19 -0.89
C VAL A 274 -11.67 3.16 -2.22
N GLU A 275 -12.42 2.08 -2.46
CA GLU A 275 -13.31 1.91 -3.62
C GLU A 275 -14.74 2.34 -3.30
N GLU A 276 -15.21 2.12 -2.07
CA GLU A 276 -16.54 2.56 -1.59
C GLU A 276 -16.49 2.80 -0.06
N THR A 277 -17.29 3.73 0.46
CA THR A 277 -17.46 4.01 1.89
C THR A 277 -18.88 3.70 2.34
N PHE A 278 -19.05 3.03 3.49
CA PHE A 278 -20.36 2.64 4.05
C PHE A 278 -20.79 3.48 5.27
N THR A 279 -20.11 4.60 5.51
CA THR A 279 -20.39 5.55 6.59
C THR A 279 -20.31 6.98 6.04
N PRO A 280 -21.13 7.93 6.51
CA PRO A 280 -21.01 9.35 6.16
C PRO A 280 -19.79 10.03 6.81
N HIS A 281 -19.10 9.33 7.72
CA HIS A 281 -17.86 9.79 8.35
C HIS A 281 -16.63 9.23 7.62
N CYS A 282 -15.52 9.01 8.32
CA CYS A 282 -14.33 8.37 7.77
C CYS A 282 -14.55 6.88 7.49
N GLY A 283 -15.01 6.53 6.29
CA GLY A 283 -14.78 5.20 5.71
C GLY A 283 -13.36 5.17 5.13
N ASN A 284 -12.53 4.20 5.52
CA ASN A 284 -11.09 4.25 5.24
C ASN A 284 -10.45 2.92 4.81
N VAL A 285 -9.25 3.06 4.26
CA VAL A 285 -8.26 1.98 4.15
C VAL A 285 -7.12 2.22 5.14
N GLY A 286 -6.59 1.13 5.70
CA GLY A 286 -5.43 1.10 6.58
C GLY A 286 -4.25 0.30 6.01
N LEU A 287 -3.04 0.64 6.47
CA LEU A 287 -1.77 -0.01 6.17
C LEU A 287 -0.95 -0.07 7.47
N GLN A 288 -0.55 -1.26 7.89
CA GLN A 288 0.28 -1.43 9.10
C GLN A 288 1.75 -1.70 8.77
N ALA A 289 2.03 -2.68 7.89
CA ALA A 289 3.40 -3.11 7.60
C ALA A 289 3.57 -3.78 6.22
N VAL A 290 4.83 -3.86 5.78
CA VAL A 290 5.28 -4.74 4.69
C VAL A 290 6.54 -5.48 5.13
N ALA A 291 6.61 -6.78 4.86
CA ALA A 291 7.79 -7.62 5.05
C ALA A 291 8.23 -8.28 3.74
N LEU A 292 9.53 -8.40 3.51
CA LEU A 292 10.13 -8.96 2.29
C LEU A 292 11.13 -10.08 2.62
N ARG A 293 11.09 -11.13 1.80
CA ARG A 293 12.01 -12.26 1.80
C ARG A 293 12.29 -12.75 0.38
#